data_AF-A0A7H0YHE6-F1
#
_entry.id   AF-A0A7H0YHE6-F1
#
_cell.length_a   1.000
_cell.length_b   1.000
_cell.length_c   1.000
_cell.angle_alpha   90.00
_cell.angle_beta   90.00
_cell.angle_gamma   90.00
#
_symmetry.space_group_name_H-M   'P 1'
#
loop_
_entity.id
_entity.type
_entity.pdbx_description
1 polymer ?
#
loop_
_entity_poly.entity_id
_entity_poly.type
_entity_poly.pdbx_seq_one_letter_code
_entity_poly.pdbx_strand_id
1 'polypeptide(L)' 'MDERYDVVYEHKGLSICTLRVATPSKGDSLNYFIDYIDFQGEEFIDVVAAVDEIDKFDETHGLAKRFSK' A
#
# COMPACT_ATOMS: atom_id res chain seq x y z
N MET A 1 4.55 8.79 -4.37
CA MET A 1 3.08 8.93 -4.42
C MET A 1 2.65 10.17 -5.18
N ASP A 2 1.66 10.01 -6.06
CA ASP A 2 0.93 11.08 -6.76
C ASP A 2 0.01 11.80 -5.76
N GLU A 3 -0.18 13.12 -5.86
CA GLU A 3 -1.03 13.93 -4.96
C GLU A 3 -2.51 13.48 -4.95
N ARG A 4 -2.89 12.64 -5.92
CA ARG A 4 -4.20 12.04 -6.06
C ARG A 4 -4.48 10.88 -5.10
N TYR A 5 -3.49 10.36 -4.38
CA TYR A 5 -3.67 9.26 -3.43
C TYR A 5 -3.40 9.73 -2.01
N ASP A 6 -4.19 9.25 -1.05
CA ASP A 6 -4.01 9.53 0.38
C ASP A 6 -3.59 8.27 1.12
N VAL A 7 -2.80 8.46 2.18
CA VAL A 7 -2.46 7.38 3.11
C VAL A 7 -3.67 7.15 4.02
N VAL A 8 -4.23 5.96 3.97
CA VAL A 8 -5.39 5.58 4.79
C VAL A 8 -5.02 4.69 5.96
N TYR A 9 -3.86 4.01 5.88
CA TYR A 9 -3.34 3.18 6.95
C TYR A 9 -1.81 3.04 6.86
N GLU A 10 -1.15 2.77 7.98
CA GLU A 10 0.28 2.42 8.01
C GLU A 10 0.44 1.10 8.77
N HIS A 11 1.15 0.14 8.18
CA HIS A 11 1.43 -1.16 8.78
C HIS A 11 2.89 -1.51 8.61
N LYS A 12 3.58 -1.83 9.73
CA LYS A 12 5.02 -2.16 9.76
C LYS A 12 5.92 -1.13 9.05
N GLY A 13 5.53 0.15 9.07
CA GLY A 13 6.27 1.25 8.43
C GLY A 13 6.03 1.38 6.92
N LEU A 14 5.07 0.64 6.36
CA LEU A 14 4.61 0.75 4.99
C LEU A 14 3.24 1.44 4.94
N SER A 15 3.11 2.42 4.06
CA SER A 15 1.86 3.17 3.88
C SER A 15 0.93 2.45 2.90
N ILE A 16 -0.32 2.26 3.31
CA ILE A 16 -1.41 1.79 2.46
C ILE A 16 -2.22 3.01 2.02
N CYS A 17 -2.36 3.16 0.72
CA CYS A 17 -2.96 4.33 0.09
C CYS A 17 -4.17 3.95 -0.76
N THR A 18 -5.07 4.90 -0.94
CA THR A 18 -6.18 4.79 -1.90
C THR A 18 -6.46 6.14 -2.54
N LEU A 19 -7.32 6.14 -3.54
CA LEU A 19 -7.61 7.33 -4.33
C LEU A 19 -8.28 8.43 -3.48
N ARG A 20 -7.64 9.59 -3.49
CA ARG A 20 -8.05 10.93 -3.05
C ARG A 20 -9.50 11.30 -3.35
N VAL A 21 -9.81 11.11 -4.62
CA VAL A 21 -10.80 11.91 -5.33
C VAL A 21 -12.15 11.22 -5.38
N ALA A 22 -13.20 11.98 -5.04
CA ALA A 22 -14.58 11.52 -5.09
C ALA A 22 -15.09 11.25 -6.53
N THR A 23 -14.39 11.75 -7.55
CA THR A 23 -14.69 11.55 -8.97
C THR A 23 -13.50 10.90 -9.66
N PRO A 24 -13.42 9.55 -9.64
CA PRO A 24 -12.37 8.83 -10.36
C PRO A 24 -12.46 9.10 -11.87
N SER A 25 -11.31 9.33 -12.49
CA SER A 25 -11.17 9.39 -13.94
C SER A 25 -11.14 7.98 -14.54
N LYS A 26 -11.41 7.87 -15.84
CA LYS A 26 -11.31 6.59 -16.54
C LYS A 26 -9.87 6.07 -16.47
N GLY A 27 -9.67 4.93 -15.82
CA GLY A 27 -8.35 4.32 -15.60
C GLY A 27 -7.79 4.53 -14.21
N ASP A 28 -8.44 5.34 -13.36
CA ASP A 28 -8.10 5.37 -11.93
C ASP A 28 -8.59 4.06 -11.29
N SER A 29 -7.73 3.47 -10.47
CA SER A 29 -8.13 2.34 -9.66
C SER A 29 -8.59 2.80 -8.27
N LEU A 30 -9.73 2.24 -7.87
CA LEU A 30 -10.43 2.51 -6.61
C LEU A 30 -9.99 1.58 -5.48
N ASN A 31 -8.99 0.74 -5.77
CA ASN A 31 -8.45 -0.24 -4.84
C ASN A 31 -7.43 0.42 -3.89
N TYR A 32 -6.84 -0.41 -3.04
CA TYR A 32 -5.77 -0.04 -2.13
C TYR A 32 -4.42 -0.43 -2.71
N PHE A 33 -3.39 0.33 -2.37
CA PHE A 33 -2.02 0.14 -2.85
C PHE A 33 -1.06 0.31 -1.68
N ILE A 34 0.08 -0.36 -1.73
CA ILE A 34 1.15 -0.15 -0.75
C ILE A 34 2.18 0.79 -1.39
N ASP A 35 2.50 1.93 -0.76
CA ASP A 35 3.52 2.88 -1.25
C ASP A 35 4.94 2.34 -1.00
N TYR A 36 5.27 1.23 -1.66
CA TYR A 36 6.57 0.59 -1.53
C TYR A 36 6.94 -0.11 -2.83
N ILE A 37 8.23 -0.06 -3.18
CA ILE A 37 8.73 -0.46 -4.50
C ILE A 37 8.42 -1.93 -4.84
N ASP A 38 8.42 -2.80 -3.82
CA ASP A 38 8.20 -4.24 -3.98
C ASP A 38 6.72 -4.60 -4.20
N PHE A 39 5.78 -3.66 -4.01
CA PHE A 39 4.34 -3.84 -4.27
C PHE A 39 3.83 -2.97 -5.45
N GLN A 40 4.75 -2.43 -6.26
CA GLN A 40 4.36 -1.56 -7.38
C GLN A 40 3.53 -2.33 -8.41
N GLY A 41 2.35 -1.79 -8.72
CA GLY A 41 1.41 -2.40 -9.68
C GLY A 41 0.48 -3.44 -9.06
N GLU A 42 0.61 -3.73 -7.76
CA GLU A 42 -0.36 -4.55 -7.03
C GLU A 42 -1.51 -3.68 -6.51
N GLU A 43 -2.72 -4.21 -6.65
CA GLU A 43 -3.93 -3.58 -6.15
C GLU A 43 -4.69 -4.53 -5.23
N PHE A 44 -5.16 -4.01 -4.11
CA PHE A 44 -5.85 -4.78 -3.09
C PHE A 44 -7.31 -4.32 -2.97
N ILE A 45 -8.22 -5.28 -2.87
CA ILE A 45 -9.66 -4.99 -2.79
C ILE A 45 -10.04 -4.26 -1.48
N ASP A 46 -9.27 -4.48 -0.42
CA ASP A 46 -9.44 -3.85 0.87
C ASP A 46 -8.10 -3.68 1.61
N VAL A 47 -8.14 -2.92 2.71
CA VAL A 47 -6.97 -2.68 3.58
C VAL A 47 -6.48 -3.98 4.23
N VAL A 48 -7.37 -4.93 4.53
CA VAL A 48 -7.01 -6.18 5.21
C VAL A 48 -6.13 -7.03 4.29
N ALA A 49 -6.51 -7.16 3.03
CA ALA A 49 -5.72 -7.86 2.02
C ALA A 49 -4.33 -7.24 1.84
N ALA A 50 -4.23 -5.91 1.86
CA ALA A 50 -2.95 -5.21 1.81
C ALA A 50 -2.10 -5.46 3.08
N VAL A 51 -2.71 -5.48 4.26
CA VAL A 51 -2.04 -5.82 5.53
C VAL A 51 -1.52 -7.25 5.51
N ASP A 52 -2.34 -8.21 5.09
CA ASP A 52 -1.96 -9.62 5.00
C ASP A 52 -0.75 -9.80 4.07
N GLU A 53 -0.69 -9.07 2.96
CA GLU A 53 0.44 -9.14 2.03
C GLU A 53 1.72 -8.51 2.60
N ILE A 54 1.60 -7.41 3.35
CA ILE A 54 2.71 -6.84 4.11
C ILE A 54 3.25 -7.85 5.14
N ASP A 55 2.37 -8.57 5.82
CA ASP A 55 2.76 -9.57 6.80
C ASP A 55 3.51 -10.75 6.15
N LYS A 56 3.00 -11.30 5.05
CA LYS A 56 3.71 -12.34 4.27
C LYS A 56 5.07 -11.85 3.75
N PHE A 57 5.12 -10.60 3.28
CA PHE A 57 6.35 -10.01 2.79
C PHE A 57 7.40 -9.88 3.91
N ASP A 58 6.98 -9.44 5.10
CA ASP A 58 7.84 -9.35 6.28
C ASP A 58 8.38 -10.72 6.72
N GLU A 59 7.53 -11.75 6.72
CA GLU A 59 7.96 -13.13 7.03
C GLU A 59 9.05 -13.62 6.07
N THR A 60 8.96 -13.22 4.80
CA THR A 60 9.88 -13.69 3.75
C THR A 60 11.15 -12.84 3.64
N HIS A 61 11.05 -11.52 3.88
CA HIS A 61 12.12 -10.56 3.58
C HIS A 61 12.65 -9.79 4.80
N GLY A 62 11.95 -9.84 5.94
CA GLY A 62 12.33 -9.20 7.20
C GLY A 62 12.36 -7.66 7.11
N LEU A 63 11.19 -7.02 7.13
CA LEU A 63 11.04 -5.56 7.15
C LEU A 63 11.67 -4.94 8.41
N ALA A 64 11.59 -5.62 9.56
CA ALA A 64 12.15 -5.13 10.83
C ALA A 64 13.68 -4.89 10.79
N LYS A 65 14.41 -5.57 9.90
CA LYS A 65 15.86 -5.37 9.73
C LYS A 65 16.21 -4.22 8.78
N ARG A 66 15.25 -3.76 7.98
CA ARG A 66 15.45 -2.78 6.90
C ARG A 66 15.28 -1.33 7.39
N PHE A 67 14.53 -1.12 8.47
CA PHE A 67 14.28 0.19 9.07
C PHE A 67 15.00 0.43 10.42
N SER A 68 15.80 -0.53 10.89
CA SER A 68 16.64 -0.35 12.08
C SER A 68 17.90 0.43 11.68
N LYS A 69 17.96 1.70 12.08
CA LYS A 69 19.12 2.59 11.92
C LYS A 69 20.03 2.49 13.14
#